data_AF-A0A438IGK2-F1
#
_entry.id   AF-A0A438IGK2-F1
#
_cell.length_a   1.000
_cell.length_b   1.000
_cell.length_c   1.000
_cell.angle_alpha   90.00
_cell.angle_beta   90.00
_cell.angle_gamma   90.00
#
_symmetry.space_group_name_H-M   'P 1'
#
loop_
_entity.id
_entity.type
_entity.pdbx_description
1 polymer ?
#
loop_
_entity_poly.entity_id
_entity_poly.type
_entity_poly.pdbx_seq_one_letter_code
_entity_poly.pdbx_strand_id
1 'polypeptide(L)'
;MSLLLNPDPLHWQIISFLQQNAHPRVAERTPAVPENVTDQIRLWETDLNRVETMPSHLYDEFPSRDVFEAACDFAREYGGLLWEDSKKMRLVVKAEIHLHMREYLRRSK
;
A
#
# COMPACT_ATOMS: atom_id res chain seq x y z
N MET A 1 5.72 -8.21 21.83
CA MET A 1 6.56 -9.11 21.01
C MET A 1 5.66 -10.08 20.26
N SER A 2 5.07 -9.63 19.16
CA SER A 2 4.13 -10.41 18.36
C SER A 2 4.56 -10.32 16.89
N LEU A 3 5.68 -10.99 16.58
CA LEU A 3 6.27 -11.13 15.25
C LEU A 3 5.89 -12.46 14.57
N LEU A 4 4.83 -13.14 15.01
CA LEU A 4 4.47 -14.50 14.56
C LEU A 4 3.12 -14.60 13.82
N LEU A 5 2.72 -13.55 13.10
CA LEU A 5 1.50 -13.60 12.25
C LEU A 5 1.71 -12.91 10.91
N ASN A 6 2.88 -13.09 10.29
CA ASN A 6 2.95 -12.98 8.84
C ASN A 6 3.12 -14.41 8.30
N PRO A 7 2.19 -14.96 7.50
CA PRO A 7 2.49 -16.16 6.74
C PRO A 7 3.75 -15.89 5.92
N ASP A 8 4.63 -16.88 5.82
CA ASP A 8 5.80 -16.78 4.96
C ASP A 8 5.37 -16.24 3.57
N PRO A 9 6.11 -15.27 2.98
CA PRO A 9 5.78 -14.73 1.66
C PRO A 9 5.57 -15.85 0.63
N LEU A 10 4.64 -15.65 -0.31
CA LEU A 10 4.27 -16.70 -1.28
C LEU A 10 5.49 -17.14 -2.10
N HIS A 11 6.39 -16.21 -2.48
CA HIS A 11 7.62 -16.56 -3.18
C HIS A 11 8.45 -17.58 -2.40
N TRP A 12 8.55 -17.45 -1.08
CA TRP A 12 9.34 -18.34 -0.24
C TRP A 12 8.76 -19.76 -0.22
N GLN A 13 7.43 -19.88 -0.11
CA GLN A 13 6.75 -21.17 -0.16
C GLN A 13 7.02 -21.89 -1.50
N ILE A 14 6.96 -21.16 -2.62
CA ILE A 14 7.24 -21.72 -3.96
C ILE A 14 8.70 -22.13 -4.09
N ILE A 15 9.66 -21.28 -3.70
CA ILE A 15 11.09 -21.58 -3.77
C ILE A 15 11.44 -22.81 -2.93
N SER A 16 10.91 -22.88 -1.69
CA SER A 16 11.11 -24.01 -0.79
C SER A 16 10.53 -25.30 -1.37
N PHE A 17 9.33 -25.25 -1.96
CA PHE A 17 8.73 -26.39 -2.64
C PHE A 17 9.62 -26.90 -3.79
N LEU A 18 10.15 -26.00 -4.63
CA LEU A 18 11.04 -26.35 -5.74
C LEU A 18 12.36 -26.96 -5.25
N GLN A 19 12.91 -26.46 -4.15
CA GLN A 19 14.13 -27.02 -3.53
C GLN A 19 13.88 -28.44 -2.98
N GLN A 20 12.77 -28.65 -2.26
CA GLN A 20 12.43 -29.96 -1.66
C GLN A 20 12.12 -31.04 -2.69
N ASN A 21 11.59 -30.65 -3.86
CA ASN A 21 11.17 -31.56 -4.92
C ASN A 21 12.14 -31.57 -6.12
N ALA A 22 13.33 -30.98 -5.97
CA ALA A 22 14.33 -31.00 -7.02
C ALA A 22 14.75 -32.45 -7.33
N HIS A 23 14.90 -32.77 -8.61
CA HIS A 23 15.47 -34.05 -9.03
C HIS A 23 16.84 -34.25 -8.35
N PRO A 24 17.23 -35.46 -7.88
CA PRO A 24 18.45 -35.66 -7.09
C PRO A 24 19.72 -35.02 -7.69
N ARG A 25 19.92 -35.16 -9.01
CA ARG A 25 21.03 -34.53 -9.76
C ARG A 25 21.05 -32.98 -9.71
N VAL A 26 19.91 -32.36 -9.46
CA VAL A 26 19.75 -30.90 -9.35
C VAL A 26 19.81 -30.48 -7.87
N ALA A 27 19.26 -31.28 -6.96
CA ALA A 27 19.31 -31.05 -5.51
C ALA A 27 20.74 -31.00 -4.95
N GLU A 28 21.68 -31.70 -5.59
CA GLU A 28 23.11 -31.65 -5.26
C GLU A 28 23.79 -30.33 -5.63
N ARG A 29 23.15 -29.46 -6.43
CA ARG A 29 23.69 -28.14 -6.81
C ARG A 29 23.37 -27.11 -5.73
N THR A 30 24.27 -26.14 -5.57
CA THR A 30 24.08 -25.01 -4.64
C THR A 30 24.08 -23.68 -5.39
N PRO A 31 22.94 -22.97 -5.49
CA PRO A 31 21.60 -23.36 -5.05
C PRO A 31 20.93 -24.37 -6.01
N ALA A 32 20.05 -25.23 -5.48
CA ALA A 32 19.31 -26.21 -6.29
C ALA A 32 18.31 -25.53 -7.26
N VAL A 33 17.73 -24.42 -6.83
CA VAL A 33 16.92 -23.53 -7.68
C VAL A 33 17.83 -22.39 -8.15
N PRO A 34 17.99 -22.20 -9.48
CA PRO A 34 18.78 -21.11 -10.02
C PRO A 34 18.33 -19.72 -9.54
N GLU A 35 19.28 -18.81 -9.41
CA GLU A 35 19.04 -17.44 -8.93
C GLU A 35 18.03 -16.69 -9.82
N ASN A 36 18.17 -16.78 -11.14
CA ASN A 36 17.24 -16.16 -12.08
C ASN A 36 15.79 -16.65 -11.91
N VAL A 37 15.56 -17.91 -11.55
CA VAL A 37 14.22 -18.46 -11.28
C VAL A 37 13.69 -17.89 -9.96
N THR A 38 14.53 -17.88 -8.93
CA THR A 38 14.21 -17.31 -7.61
C THR A 38 13.79 -15.84 -7.74
N ASP A 39 14.53 -15.07 -8.53
CA ASP A 39 14.25 -13.65 -8.75
C ASP A 39 12.97 -13.43 -9.53
N GLN A 40 12.70 -14.23 -10.56
CA GLN A 40 11.44 -14.12 -11.31
C GLN A 40 10.22 -14.39 -10.43
N ILE A 41 10.29 -15.39 -9.54
CA ILE A 41 9.19 -15.68 -8.60
C ILE A 41 8.95 -14.49 -7.66
N ARG A 42 10.02 -13.86 -7.15
CA ARG A 42 9.91 -12.65 -6.31
C ARG A 42 9.32 -11.47 -7.08
N LEU A 43 9.75 -11.27 -8.32
CA LEU A 43 9.22 -10.21 -9.19
C LEU A 43 7.74 -10.43 -9.49
N TRP A 44 7.31 -11.67 -9.72
CA TRP A 44 5.90 -11.99 -9.92
C TRP A 44 5.06 -11.74 -8.68
N GLU A 45 5.51 -12.13 -7.49
CA GLU A 45 4.78 -11.79 -6.27
C GLU A 45 4.70 -10.27 -6.05
N THR A 46 5.79 -9.54 -6.31
CA THR A 46 5.79 -8.07 -6.23
C THR A 46 4.80 -7.45 -7.22
N ASP A 47 4.72 -8.00 -8.44
CA ASP A 47 3.79 -7.53 -9.45
C ASP A 47 2.33 -7.83 -9.09
N LEU A 48 2.05 -9.03 -8.55
CA LEU A 48 0.74 -9.40 -8.04
C LEU A 48 0.30 -8.48 -6.90
N ASN A 49 1.23 -8.10 -6.03
CA ASN A 49 0.98 -7.23 -4.88
C ASN A 49 1.19 -5.73 -5.19
N ARG A 50 1.30 -5.35 -6.47
CA ARG A 50 1.62 -3.97 -6.89
C ARG A 50 0.53 -2.96 -6.50
N VAL A 51 -0.73 -3.39 -6.45
CA VAL A 51 -1.88 -2.51 -6.23
C VAL A 51 -2.45 -2.75 -4.83
N GLU A 52 -2.46 -1.70 -4.02
CA GLU A 52 -3.11 -1.70 -2.71
C GLU A 52 -4.37 -0.85 -2.77
N THR A 53 -5.42 -1.32 -2.09
CA THR A 53 -6.67 -0.59 -1.92
C THR A 53 -6.81 -0.15 -0.46
N MET A 54 -7.22 1.09 -0.24
CA MET A 54 -7.45 1.63 1.10
C MET A 54 -8.80 2.34 1.17
N PRO A 55 -9.61 2.10 2.22
CA PRO A 55 -10.82 2.87 2.48
C PRO A 55 -10.52 4.37 2.60
N SER A 56 -11.24 5.19 1.83
CA SER A 56 -10.95 6.61 1.71
C SER A 56 -12.21 7.42 1.41
N HIS A 57 -12.13 8.74 1.60
CA HIS A 57 -13.16 9.69 1.20
C HIS A 57 -12.59 10.77 0.29
N LEU A 58 -13.32 11.07 -0.78
CA LEU A 58 -13.07 12.20 -1.66
C LEU A 58 -13.80 13.43 -1.11
N TYR A 59 -13.09 14.55 -1.04
CA TYR A 59 -13.64 15.88 -0.83
C TYR A 59 -13.39 16.69 -2.10
N ASP A 60 -14.44 17.32 -2.60
CA ASP A 60 -14.45 18.22 -3.74
C ASP A 60 -15.43 19.39 -3.51
N GLU A 61 -15.65 20.20 -4.55
CA GLU A 61 -16.58 21.34 -4.51
C GLU A 61 -16.30 22.35 -3.38
N PHE A 62 -15.02 22.59 -3.10
CA PHE A 62 -14.62 23.59 -2.11
C PHE A 62 -15.09 25.00 -2.52
N PRO A 63 -15.59 25.80 -1.56
CA PRO A 63 -16.15 27.13 -1.86
C PRO A 63 -15.08 28.15 -2.27
N SER A 64 -13.83 27.93 -1.86
CA SER A 64 -12.70 28.75 -2.26
C SER A 64 -11.39 27.95 -2.18
N ARG A 65 -10.35 28.50 -2.81
CA ARG A 65 -9.00 27.96 -2.77
C ARG A 65 -8.43 27.94 -1.34
N ASP A 66 -8.68 28.98 -0.55
CA ASP A 66 -8.17 29.07 0.82
C ASP A 66 -8.77 27.97 1.71
N VAL A 67 -10.07 27.67 1.56
CA VAL A 67 -10.72 26.58 2.32
C VAL A 67 -10.18 25.21 1.90
N PHE A 68 -9.90 25.04 0.61
CA PHE A 68 -9.26 23.82 0.11
C PHE A 68 -7.84 23.65 0.67
N GLU A 69 -7.01 24.70 0.62
CA GLU A 69 -5.63 24.66 1.12
C GLU A 69 -5.60 24.37 2.63
N ALA A 70 -6.45 25.04 3.40
CA ALA A 70 -6.58 24.80 4.84
C ALA A 70 -7.06 23.37 5.18
N ALA A 71 -7.96 22.80 4.37
CA ALA A 71 -8.40 21.42 4.53
C ALA A 71 -7.28 20.40 4.21
N CYS A 72 -6.44 20.70 3.21
CA CYS A 72 -5.27 19.89 2.90
C CYS A 72 -4.24 19.94 4.04
N ASP A 73 -3.96 21.13 4.57
CA ASP A 73 -3.06 21.31 5.71
C ASP A 73 -3.53 20.50 6.93
N PHE A 74 -4.82 20.64 7.28
CA PHE A 74 -5.42 19.86 8.37
C PHE A 74 -5.30 18.34 8.14
N ALA A 75 -5.58 17.85 6.92
CA ALA A 75 -5.46 16.43 6.60
C ALA A 75 -4.01 15.92 6.66
N ARG A 76 -3.02 16.75 6.28
CA ARG A 76 -1.59 16.44 6.39
C ARG A 76 -1.12 16.40 7.84
N GLU A 77 -1.52 17.35 8.65
CA GLU A 77 -1.20 17.40 10.09
C GLU A 77 -1.76 16.19 10.83
N TYR A 78 -2.96 15.72 10.47
CA TYR A 78 -3.56 14.51 11.03
C TYR A 78 -2.95 13.21 10.46
N GLY A 79 -2.09 13.28 9.45
CA GLY A 79 -1.46 12.10 8.81
C GLY A 79 -2.44 11.27 7.94
N GLY A 80 -3.53 11.88 7.50
CA GLY A 80 -4.59 11.22 6.75
C GLY A 80 -4.76 11.68 5.30
N LEU A 81 -4.02 12.67 4.82
CA LEU A 81 -4.01 13.03 3.40
C LEU A 81 -3.41 11.89 2.56
N LEU A 82 -4.14 11.45 1.53
CA LEU A 82 -3.69 10.42 0.59
C LEU A 82 -3.30 11.00 -0.76
N TRP A 83 -4.04 11.99 -1.23
CA TRP A 83 -3.85 12.61 -2.53
C TRP A 83 -4.54 13.96 -2.58
N GLU A 84 -4.01 14.88 -3.38
CA GLU A 84 -4.62 16.19 -3.65
C GLU A 84 -4.41 16.62 -5.11
N ASP A 85 -5.38 17.37 -5.64
CA ASP A 85 -5.30 18.07 -6.93
C ASP A 85 -5.70 19.53 -6.71
N SER A 86 -4.69 20.40 -6.62
CA SER A 86 -4.87 21.83 -6.38
C SER A 86 -5.57 22.56 -7.54
N LYS A 87 -5.53 22.03 -8.77
CA LYS A 87 -6.20 22.66 -9.92
C LYS A 87 -7.70 22.44 -9.87
N LYS A 88 -8.13 21.25 -9.46
CA LYS A 88 -9.55 20.89 -9.33
C LYS A 88 -10.11 21.11 -7.93
N MET A 89 -9.27 21.52 -6.98
CA MET A 89 -9.59 21.63 -5.55
C MET A 89 -10.23 20.33 -5.05
N ARG A 90 -9.49 19.23 -5.12
CA ARG A 90 -9.93 17.92 -4.65
C ARG A 90 -8.88 17.31 -3.75
N LEU A 91 -9.31 16.62 -2.71
CA LEU A 91 -8.41 15.80 -1.92
C LEU A 91 -9.07 14.48 -1.52
N VAL A 92 -8.23 13.47 -1.33
CA VAL A 92 -8.63 12.16 -0.82
C VAL A 92 -7.96 11.95 0.51
N VAL A 93 -8.73 11.48 1.50
CA VAL A 93 -8.25 11.20 2.85
C VAL A 93 -8.53 9.76 3.26
N LYS A 94 -7.77 9.25 4.22
CA LYS A 94 -8.04 7.97 4.91
C LYS A 94 -9.43 7.99 5.55
N ALA A 95 -10.13 6.86 5.51
CA ALA A 95 -11.44 6.71 6.16
C ALA A 95 -11.42 7.06 7.66
N GLU A 96 -10.33 6.75 8.35
CA GLU A 96 -10.14 7.00 9.78
C GLU A 96 -10.27 8.48 10.16
N ILE A 97 -9.92 9.40 9.25
CA ILE A 97 -9.91 10.83 9.52
C ILE A 97 -11.18 11.53 9.04
N HIS A 98 -12.11 10.81 8.43
CA HIS A 98 -13.33 11.37 7.83
C HIS A 98 -14.17 12.19 8.83
N LEU A 99 -14.34 11.69 10.06
CA LEU A 99 -15.10 12.38 11.10
C LEU A 99 -14.41 13.70 11.51
N HIS A 100 -13.09 13.70 11.65
CA HIS A 100 -12.29 14.87 12.00
C HIS A 100 -12.36 15.93 10.89
N MET A 101 -12.26 15.51 9.63
CA MET A 101 -12.42 16.38 8.46
C MET A 101 -13.80 17.03 8.42
N ARG A 102 -14.88 16.26 8.67
CA ARG A 102 -16.25 16.80 8.67
C ARG A 102 -16.45 17.86 9.76
N GLU A 103 -15.91 17.60 10.96
CA GLU A 103 -15.99 18.56 12.07
C GLU A 103 -15.21 19.84 11.77
N TYR A 104 -13.99 19.72 11.21
CA TYR A 104 -13.19 20.86 10.78
C TYR A 104 -13.92 21.72 9.74
N LEU A 105 -14.39 21.11 8.65
CA LEU A 105 -15.06 21.82 7.56
C LEU A 105 -16.40 22.45 7.97
N ARG A 106 -17.08 21.90 8.97
CA ARG A 106 -18.31 22.49 9.51
C ARG A 106 -18.04 23.78 10.27
N ARG A 107 -16.90 23.89 10.95
CA ARG A 107 -16.52 25.09 11.73
C ARG A 107 -16.00 26.22 10.85
N SER A 108 -15.51 25.89 9.67
CA SER A 108 -15.00 26.85 8.68
C SER A 108 -16.09 27.41 7.74
N LYS A 109 -17.37 27.08 7.99
CA LYS A 109 -18.53 27.69 7.31
C LYS A 109 -18.97 28.98 7.98
#